data_AF-K0TMV3-F1
#
_entry.id   AF-K0TMV3-F1
#
_cell.length_a   1.000
_cell.length_b   1.000
_cell.length_c   1.000
_cell.angle_alpha   90.00
_cell.angle_beta   90.00
_cell.angle_gamma   90.00
#
_symmetry.space_group_name_H-M   'P 1'
#
loop_
_entity.id
_entity.type
_entity.pdbx_description
1 polymer ?
#
loop_
_entity_poly.entity_id
_entity_poly.type
_entity_poly.pdbx_seq_one_letter_code
_entity_poly.pdbx_strand_id
1 'polypeptide(L)'
;MTSVSSAACRLLSGRPKFSISWLDLRGSGLSAIERLAIEEMLLRHDPLSRCWAIVGVHEPARNKLLDVALPPFDSNWNATIREHDPFGHDMHEVNRSCAIILGIGGKPEKLIDVKSAKEDGVLVLKRFSGGGTVVVDHSSLWTTLIGRTECYRM
;
A
#
# COMPACT_ATOMS: atom_id res chain seq x y z
N MET A 1 -53.59 27.43 -21.10
CA MET A 1 -53.57 27.49 -19.63
C MET A 1 -54.30 26.24 -19.15
N THR A 2 -53.72 25.22 -18.55
CA THR A 2 -52.54 25.10 -17.68
C THR A 2 -51.93 23.71 -17.87
N SER A 3 -50.60 23.64 -17.92
CA SER A 3 -49.83 22.41 -18.04
C SER A 3 -49.99 21.54 -16.80
N VAL A 4 -50.19 20.24 -17.00
CA VAL A 4 -49.96 19.22 -15.97
C VAL A 4 -48.46 19.24 -15.66
N SER A 5 -48.10 19.89 -14.55
CA SER A 5 -46.73 19.94 -14.05
C SER A 5 -46.37 18.55 -13.51
N SER A 6 -45.45 17.88 -14.18
CA SER A 6 -44.85 16.59 -13.81
C SER A 6 -43.91 16.69 -12.59
N ALA A 7 -44.16 17.60 -11.66
CA ALA A 7 -43.27 17.93 -10.55
C ALA A 7 -43.61 17.19 -9.23
N ALA A 8 -44.52 16.22 -9.25
CA ALA A 8 -45.00 15.55 -8.03
C ALA A 8 -44.55 14.08 -7.90
N CYS A 9 -43.45 13.68 -8.55
CA CYS A 9 -42.94 12.30 -8.46
C CYS A 9 -41.41 12.22 -8.28
N ARG A 10 -40.82 13.03 -7.38
CA ARG A 10 -39.45 12.80 -6.87
C ARG A 10 -39.30 13.12 -5.38
N LEU A 11 -40.37 12.91 -4.62
CA LEU A 11 -40.35 13.04 -3.16
C LEU A 11 -40.58 11.68 -2.51
N LEU A 12 -39.77 10.69 -2.87
CA LEU A 12 -39.60 9.48 -2.07
C LEU A 12 -38.15 8.96 -2.14
N SER A 13 -37.59 8.79 -0.95
CA SER A 13 -36.44 7.93 -0.61
C SER A 13 -35.06 8.35 -1.11
N GLY A 14 -34.35 9.14 -0.30
CA GLY A 14 -32.92 9.36 -0.50
C GLY A 14 -32.15 8.97 0.75
N ARG A 15 -32.02 7.66 1.05
CA ARG A 15 -30.86 7.27 1.86
C ARG A 15 -29.64 7.69 1.03
N PRO A 16 -28.70 8.45 1.59
CA PRO A 16 -27.52 8.90 0.87
C PRO A 16 -26.83 7.67 0.30
N LYS A 17 -26.67 7.67 -1.02
CA LYS A 17 -26.23 6.50 -1.78
C LYS A 17 -24.71 6.41 -1.61
N PHE A 18 -24.28 5.72 -0.57
CA PHE A 18 -22.88 5.42 -0.35
C PHE A 18 -22.36 4.55 -1.49
N SER A 19 -21.43 5.07 -2.28
CA SER A 19 -20.82 4.37 -3.41
C SER A 19 -19.36 4.07 -3.10
N ILE A 20 -19.01 2.78 -3.09
CA ILE A 20 -17.62 2.30 -2.97
C ILE A 20 -17.14 1.86 -4.35
N SER A 21 -15.96 2.33 -4.73
CA SER A 21 -15.22 1.80 -5.88
C SER A 21 -14.39 0.60 -5.43
N TRP A 22 -14.47 -0.49 -6.18
CA TRP A 22 -13.75 -1.73 -5.86
C TRP A 22 -12.48 -1.83 -6.71
N LEU A 23 -11.38 -2.18 -6.07
CA LEU A 23 -10.12 -2.51 -6.74
C LEU A 23 -9.63 -3.87 -6.23
N ASP A 24 -9.77 -4.88 -7.10
CA ASP A 24 -9.29 -6.23 -6.83
C ASP A 24 -7.90 -6.42 -7.45
N LEU A 25 -6.92 -6.64 -6.59
CA LEU A 25 -5.51 -6.85 -6.94
C LEU A 25 -5.09 -8.31 -6.70
N ARG A 26 -6.02 -9.24 -6.46
CA ARG A 26 -5.70 -10.67 -6.38
C ARG A 26 -5.14 -11.14 -7.74
N GLY A 27 -4.00 -11.84 -7.73
CA GLY A 27 -3.33 -12.29 -8.95
C GLY A 27 -2.68 -11.18 -9.77
N SER A 28 -2.64 -9.94 -9.26
CA SER A 28 -1.99 -8.82 -9.95
C SER A 28 -0.47 -9.00 -10.07
N GLY A 29 0.14 -9.78 -9.16
CA GLY A 29 1.59 -9.95 -9.07
C GLY A 29 2.33 -8.70 -8.63
N LEU A 30 1.61 -7.72 -8.05
CA LEU A 30 2.20 -6.50 -7.53
C LEU A 30 2.97 -6.77 -6.26
N SER A 31 3.99 -5.96 -6.00
CA SER A 31 4.76 -6.01 -4.75
C SER A 31 4.07 -5.29 -3.59
N ALA A 32 4.56 -5.51 -2.36
CA ALA A 32 4.12 -4.75 -1.19
C ALA A 32 4.33 -3.23 -1.34
N ILE A 33 5.43 -2.78 -1.96
CA ILE A 33 5.67 -1.35 -2.20
C ILE A 33 4.74 -0.78 -3.27
N GLU A 34 4.46 -1.54 -4.33
CA GLU A 34 3.51 -1.15 -5.37
C GLU A 34 2.10 -1.03 -4.81
N ARG A 35 1.71 -1.98 -3.94
CA ARG A 35 0.47 -1.91 -3.19
C ARG A 35 0.37 -0.65 -2.35
N LEU A 36 1.41 -0.33 -1.56
CA LEU A 36 1.44 0.90 -0.75
C LEU A 36 1.38 2.17 -1.61
N ALA A 37 2.08 2.19 -2.74
CA ALA A 37 2.07 3.32 -3.67
C ALA A 37 0.67 3.55 -4.28
N ILE A 38 -0.03 2.48 -4.66
CA ILE A 38 -1.42 2.58 -5.15
C ILE A 38 -2.34 3.12 -4.05
N GLU A 39 -2.23 2.62 -2.82
CA GLU A 39 -3.03 3.12 -1.70
C GLU A 39 -2.82 4.61 -1.44
N GLU A 40 -1.56 5.06 -1.45
CA GLU A 40 -1.22 6.46 -1.28
C GLU A 40 -1.74 7.31 -2.45
N MET A 41 -1.57 6.84 -3.68
CA MET A 41 -2.09 7.51 -4.88
C MET A 41 -3.61 7.68 -4.82
N LEU A 42 -4.35 6.61 -4.50
CA LEU A 42 -5.81 6.66 -4.40
C LEU A 42 -6.28 7.52 -3.22
N LEU A 43 -5.54 7.54 -2.11
CA LEU A 43 -5.86 8.37 -0.95
C LEU A 43 -5.59 9.86 -1.20
N ARG A 44 -4.50 10.22 -1.87
CA ARG A 44 -4.08 11.62 -2.02
C ARG A 44 -4.52 12.26 -3.34
N HIS A 45 -4.63 11.47 -4.39
CA HIS A 45 -4.67 11.99 -5.76
C HIS A 45 -5.87 11.49 -6.59
N ASP A 46 -6.82 10.76 -6.01
CA ASP A 46 -8.06 10.41 -6.73
C ASP A 46 -8.86 11.69 -7.05
N PRO A 47 -8.97 12.11 -8.33
CA PRO A 47 -9.57 13.39 -8.70
C PRO A 47 -11.08 13.44 -8.44
N LEU A 48 -11.71 12.28 -8.28
CA LEU A 48 -13.14 12.15 -8.02
C LEU A 48 -13.45 12.01 -6.52
N SER A 49 -12.43 12.02 -5.65
CA SER A 49 -12.59 11.83 -4.21
C SER A 49 -13.53 10.67 -3.87
N ARG A 50 -13.32 9.50 -4.48
CA ARG A 50 -14.16 8.32 -4.24
C ARG A 50 -13.76 7.63 -2.94
N CYS A 51 -14.72 6.89 -2.39
CA CYS A 51 -14.44 5.84 -1.42
C CYS A 51 -13.94 4.59 -2.16
N TRP A 52 -12.94 3.92 -1.61
CA TRP A 52 -12.34 2.73 -2.21
C TRP A 52 -12.36 1.54 -1.26
N ALA A 53 -12.61 0.36 -1.80
CA ALA A 53 -12.28 -0.92 -1.19
C ALA A 53 -11.25 -1.62 -2.06
N ILE A 54 -10.07 -1.86 -1.50
CA ILE A 54 -8.93 -2.45 -2.20
C ILE A 54 -8.59 -3.78 -1.53
N VAL A 55 -8.65 -4.87 -2.28
CA VAL A 55 -8.37 -6.24 -1.77
C VAL A 55 -7.29 -6.86 -2.65
N GLY A 56 -6.32 -7.58 -2.08
CA GLY A 56 -5.31 -8.26 -2.90
C GLY A 56 -4.36 -9.12 -2.10
N VAL A 57 -3.60 -9.94 -2.84
CA VAL A 57 -2.44 -10.70 -2.37
C VAL A 57 -1.27 -10.23 -3.21
N HIS A 58 -0.10 -10.05 -2.60
CA HIS A 58 1.02 -9.32 -3.19
C HIS A 58 2.33 -10.08 -2.99
N GLU A 59 3.27 -9.89 -3.92
CA GLU A 59 4.65 -10.33 -3.75
C GLU A 59 5.32 -9.48 -2.66
N PRO A 60 6.02 -10.07 -1.68
CA PRO A 60 6.59 -9.28 -0.60
C PRO A 60 7.65 -8.28 -1.09
N ALA A 61 8.55 -8.73 -1.98
CA ALA A 61 9.73 -7.96 -2.40
C ALA A 61 9.91 -7.80 -3.92
N ARG A 62 9.19 -8.57 -4.76
CA ARG A 62 9.40 -8.56 -6.22
C ARG A 62 8.47 -7.56 -6.92
N ASN A 63 9.04 -6.48 -7.42
CA ASN A 63 8.31 -5.49 -8.22
C ASN A 63 7.91 -6.04 -9.60
N LYS A 64 6.74 -5.60 -10.08
CA LYS A 64 6.23 -5.89 -11.42
C LYS A 64 6.22 -4.66 -12.33
N LEU A 65 5.89 -3.50 -11.77
CA LEU A 65 5.71 -2.22 -12.46
C LEU A 65 6.82 -1.22 -12.14
N LEU A 66 7.29 -1.18 -10.89
CA LEU A 66 8.36 -0.28 -10.50
C LEU A 66 9.71 -0.83 -10.96
N ASP A 67 10.33 -0.14 -11.91
CA ASP A 67 11.72 -0.37 -12.31
C ASP A 67 12.69 0.32 -11.34
N VAL A 68 12.53 0.00 -10.06
CA VAL A 68 13.38 0.47 -8.98
C VAL A 68 13.85 -0.76 -8.22
N ALA A 69 15.16 -0.95 -8.18
CA ALA A 69 15.76 -1.95 -7.30
C ALA A 69 15.42 -1.58 -5.85
N LEU A 70 14.75 -2.48 -5.14
CA LEU A 70 14.52 -2.30 -3.71
C LEU A 70 15.80 -2.67 -2.97
N PRO A 71 16.41 -1.74 -2.22
CA PRO A 71 17.50 -2.12 -1.36
C PRO A 71 16.99 -3.10 -0.30
N PRO A 72 17.77 -4.13 0.08
CA PRO A 72 17.50 -4.88 1.29
C PRO A 72 17.49 -3.92 2.50
N PHE A 73 17.00 -4.39 3.65
CA PHE A 73 17.05 -3.60 4.87
C PHE A 73 18.50 -3.23 5.22
N ASP A 74 18.84 -1.98 4.87
CA ASP A 74 20.13 -1.29 4.97
C ASP A 74 20.99 -1.27 3.68
N SER A 75 20.78 -0.24 2.86
CA SER A 75 21.88 0.49 2.22
C SER A 75 21.76 1.95 2.65
N ASN A 76 22.37 2.31 3.78
CA ASN A 76 22.74 3.67 4.21
C ASN A 76 22.09 4.79 3.35
N TRP A 77 21.14 5.55 3.89
CA TRP A 77 20.32 6.57 3.19
C TRP A 77 21.11 7.71 2.47
N ASN A 78 22.44 7.60 2.33
CA ASN A 78 23.35 8.43 1.53
C ASN A 78 24.45 7.63 0.76
N ALA A 79 24.45 6.28 0.75
CA ALA A 79 25.46 5.51 0.02
C ALA A 79 24.94 5.15 -1.37
N THR A 80 25.30 6.00 -2.31
CA THR A 80 25.46 5.68 -3.72
C THR A 80 26.07 4.28 -3.90
N ILE A 81 25.51 3.53 -4.84
CA ILE A 81 26.13 2.46 -5.63
C ILE A 81 27.64 2.32 -5.34
N ARG A 82 28.03 1.35 -4.51
CA ARG A 82 29.40 0.84 -4.48
C ARG A 82 29.39 -0.50 -5.22
N GLU A 83 29.87 -0.48 -6.46
CA GLU A 83 30.03 -1.65 -7.34
C GLU A 83 31.13 -2.63 -6.89
N HIS A 84 31.74 -2.42 -5.73
CA HIS A 84 32.76 -3.33 -5.21
C HIS A 84 32.78 -3.32 -3.68
N ASP A 85 32.46 -4.46 -3.09
CA ASP A 85 32.87 -4.79 -1.73
C ASP A 85 34.33 -5.29 -1.78
N PRO A 86 35.31 -4.56 -1.21
CA PRO A 86 36.72 -4.97 -1.23
C PRO A 86 37.01 -6.23 -0.39
N PHE A 87 36.03 -6.77 0.33
CA PHE A 87 36.19 -7.96 1.19
C PHE A 87 35.62 -9.26 0.61
N GLY A 88 35.03 -9.22 -0.59
CA GLY A 88 34.64 -10.41 -1.33
C GLY A 88 33.55 -11.25 -0.64
N HIS A 89 32.63 -10.62 0.09
CA HIS A 89 31.51 -11.32 0.68
C HIS A 89 30.48 -11.69 -0.39
N ASP A 90 30.11 -12.97 -0.43
CA ASP A 90 29.00 -13.46 -1.24
C ASP A 90 27.71 -12.85 -0.66
N MET A 91 27.03 -12.02 -1.46
CA MET A 91 25.79 -11.38 -1.06
C MET A 91 24.74 -12.48 -0.91
N HIS A 92 24.60 -13.01 0.32
CA HIS A 92 23.57 -13.98 0.66
C HIS A 92 22.21 -13.52 0.09
N GLU A 93 21.56 -14.45 -0.60
CA GLU A 93 20.32 -14.23 -1.35
C GLU A 93 19.28 -13.49 -0.49
N VAL A 94 18.89 -12.28 -0.92
CA VAL A 94 17.90 -11.42 -0.24
C VAL A 94 16.64 -12.23 0.08
N ASN A 95 16.14 -12.20 1.32
CA ASN A 95 14.89 -12.87 1.65
C ASN A 95 13.71 -12.21 0.92
N ARG A 96 13.14 -12.95 -0.04
CA ARG A 96 11.98 -12.54 -0.84
C ARG A 96 10.65 -13.11 -0.34
N SER A 97 10.69 -13.94 0.69
CA SER A 97 9.53 -14.69 1.20
C SER A 97 8.61 -13.82 2.05
N CYS A 98 9.12 -12.71 2.59
CA CYS A 98 8.34 -11.78 3.38
C CYS A 98 8.86 -10.34 3.31
N ALA A 99 8.04 -9.41 3.82
CA ALA A 99 8.40 -8.02 4.02
C ALA A 99 7.84 -7.56 5.37
N ILE A 100 8.57 -6.69 6.05
CA ILE A 100 8.15 -6.04 7.30
C ILE A 100 7.60 -4.67 6.95
N ILE A 101 6.37 -4.37 7.38
CA ILE A 101 5.72 -3.08 7.14
C ILE A 101 5.53 -2.35 8.47
N LEU A 102 6.36 -1.33 8.68
CA LEU A 102 6.28 -0.40 9.80
C LEU A 102 5.14 0.60 9.59
N GLY A 103 4.47 0.98 10.67
CA GLY A 103 3.59 2.16 10.68
C GLY A 103 4.38 3.46 10.46
N ILE A 104 3.69 4.54 10.09
CA ILE A 104 4.33 5.83 9.76
C ILE A 104 5.21 6.40 10.89
N GLY A 105 4.82 6.21 12.15
CA GLY A 105 5.59 6.62 13.32
C GLY A 105 6.65 5.60 13.78
N GLY A 106 6.72 4.44 13.12
CA GLY A 106 7.58 3.35 13.53
C GLY A 106 9.07 3.67 13.41
N LYS A 107 9.83 3.22 14.40
CA LYS A 107 11.29 3.29 14.46
C LYS A 107 11.83 1.85 14.43
N PRO A 108 12.58 1.44 13.38
CA PRO A 108 13.06 0.05 13.25
C PRO A 108 13.73 -0.47 14.51
N GLU A 109 14.64 0.30 15.10
CA GLU A 109 15.41 -0.03 16.30
C GLU A 109 14.57 -0.25 17.57
N LYS A 110 13.28 0.12 17.54
CA LYS A 110 12.34 -0.09 18.65
C LYS A 110 11.33 -1.21 18.38
N LEU A 111 11.19 -1.62 17.11
CA LEU A 111 10.05 -2.43 16.66
C LEU A 111 10.47 -3.77 16.06
N ILE A 112 11.72 -3.91 15.63
CA ILE A 112 12.25 -5.14 15.05
C ILE A 112 13.66 -5.41 15.54
N ASP A 113 14.08 -6.68 15.46
CA ASP A 113 15.50 -7.03 15.55
C ASP A 113 16.19 -6.59 14.27
N VAL A 114 16.83 -5.42 14.34
CA VAL A 114 17.53 -4.80 13.21
C VAL A 114 18.66 -5.68 12.71
N LYS A 115 19.35 -6.39 13.61
CA LYS A 115 20.48 -7.23 13.24
C LYS A 115 19.97 -8.44 12.44
N SER A 116 18.98 -9.15 12.96
CA SER A 116 18.40 -10.31 12.28
C SER A 116 17.74 -9.92 10.95
N ALA A 117 17.00 -8.81 10.89
CA ALA A 117 16.40 -8.34 9.65
C ALA A 117 17.44 -8.01 8.57
N LYS A 118 18.59 -7.46 8.98
CA LYS A 118 19.69 -7.15 8.07
C LYS A 118 20.42 -8.40 7.58
N GLU A 119 20.72 -9.32 8.49
CA GLU A 119 21.36 -10.61 8.18
C GLU A 119 20.49 -11.48 7.25
N ASP A 120 19.16 -11.41 7.43
CA ASP A 120 18.17 -12.09 6.58
C ASP A 120 17.90 -11.36 5.26
N GLY A 121 18.34 -10.10 5.13
CA GLY A 121 18.08 -9.29 3.93
C GLY A 121 16.58 -9.03 3.69
N VAL A 122 15.73 -9.13 4.70
CA VAL A 122 14.27 -8.91 4.54
C VAL A 122 13.98 -7.48 4.14
N LEU A 123 12.98 -7.27 3.28
CA LEU A 123 12.53 -5.93 2.93
C LEU A 123 11.80 -5.29 4.13
N VAL A 124 12.19 -4.08 4.52
CA VAL A 124 11.48 -3.29 5.55
C VAL A 124 10.96 -2.00 4.95
N LEU A 125 9.65 -1.83 4.97
CA LEU A 125 8.92 -0.69 4.41
C LEU A 125 8.26 0.12 5.53
N LYS A 126 8.04 1.42 5.28
CA LYS A 126 7.18 2.26 6.10
C LYS A 126 5.93 2.65 5.29
N ARG A 127 4.74 2.40 5.84
CA ARG A 127 3.48 2.84 5.24
C ARG A 127 3.09 4.25 5.70
N PHE A 128 2.22 4.91 4.94
CA PHE A 128 1.74 6.26 5.27
C PHE A 128 0.74 6.30 6.45
N SER A 129 0.12 5.17 6.78
CA SER A 129 -0.87 5.07 7.86
C SER A 129 -0.23 4.76 9.22
N GLY A 130 -0.93 5.12 10.30
CA GLY A 130 -0.56 4.76 11.67
C GLY A 130 -0.80 3.28 11.98
N GLY A 131 -0.56 2.89 13.24
CA GLY A 131 -0.71 1.52 13.74
C GLY A 131 0.62 0.80 13.95
N GLY A 132 0.55 -0.52 14.20
CA GLY A 132 1.71 -1.35 14.52
C GLY A 132 2.56 -1.78 13.32
N THR A 133 3.59 -2.56 13.60
CA THR A 133 4.40 -3.27 12.61
C THR A 133 3.75 -4.60 12.26
N VAL A 134 3.77 -4.97 10.98
CA VAL A 134 3.28 -6.27 10.50
C VAL A 134 4.33 -6.94 9.62
N VAL A 135 4.28 -8.26 9.55
CA VAL A 135 5.01 -9.05 8.54
C VAL A 135 3.99 -9.51 7.51
N VAL A 136 4.32 -9.37 6.23
CA VAL A 136 3.50 -9.85 5.11
C VAL A 136 4.29 -10.85 4.29
N ASP A 137 3.61 -11.88 3.81
CA ASP A 137 4.13 -12.95 2.96
C ASP A 137 3.22 -13.15 1.73
N HIS A 138 3.54 -14.15 0.91
CA HIS A 138 2.77 -14.50 -0.29
C HIS A 138 1.33 -14.94 -0.03
N SER A 139 0.97 -15.27 1.22
CA SER A 139 -0.38 -15.71 1.61
C SER A 139 -1.21 -14.61 2.26
N SER A 140 -0.59 -13.46 2.52
CA SER A 140 -1.19 -12.36 3.25
C SER A 140 -2.25 -11.65 2.41
N LEU A 141 -3.51 -11.74 2.86
CA LEU A 141 -4.62 -10.99 2.26
C LEU A 141 -4.61 -9.55 2.77
N TRP A 142 -4.36 -8.60 1.87
CA TRP A 142 -4.33 -7.19 2.18
C TRP A 142 -5.63 -6.50 1.79
N THR A 143 -6.34 -5.98 2.79
CA THR A 143 -7.59 -5.23 2.61
C THR A 143 -7.44 -3.80 3.12
N THR A 144 -7.86 -2.83 2.29
CA THR A 144 -7.82 -1.40 2.62
C THR A 144 -9.14 -0.76 2.27
N LEU A 145 -9.70 0.00 3.20
CA LEU A 145 -10.89 0.83 2.99
C LEU A 145 -10.49 2.30 3.08
N ILE A 146 -10.71 3.04 2.00
CA ILE A 146 -10.54 4.49 1.96
C ILE A 146 -11.94 5.10 2.02
N GLY A 147 -12.28 5.71 3.15
CA GLY A 147 -13.55 6.42 3.35
C GLY A 147 -13.36 7.93 3.24
N ARG A 148 -14.22 8.60 2.48
CA ARG A 148 -14.26 10.07 2.41
C ARG A 148 -15.63 10.58 2.83
N THR A 149 -15.63 11.58 3.69
CA THR A 149 -16.85 12.17 4.27
C THR A 149 -17.55 13.13 3.32
N GLU A 150 -16.86 13.64 2.31
CA GLU A 150 -17.38 14.60 1.34
C GLU A 150 -18.31 13.97 0.29
N CYS A 151 -18.32 12.65 0.14
CA CYS A 151 -19.20 11.92 -0.77
C CYS A 151 -20.70 12.00 -0.40
N TYR A 152 -21.04 12.74 0.66
CA TYR A 152 -22.39 12.90 1.19
C TYR A 152 -23.05 14.25 0.84
N ARG A 153 -22.33 15.13 0.13
CA ARG A 153 -22.75 16.52 -0.13
C ARG A 153 -23.25 16.81 -1.55
N MET A 154 -23.49 15.80 -2.39
CA MET A 154 -24.15 15.95 -3.69
C MET A 154 -25.63 15.60 -3.61
#